data_AF-A0A924GZT1-F1
#
_entry.id   AF-A0A924GZT1-F1
#
_cell.length_a   1.000
_cell.length_b   1.000
_cell.length_c   1.000
_cell.angle_alpha   90.00
_cell.angle_beta   90.00
_cell.angle_gamma   90.00
#
_symmetry.space_group_name_H-M   'P 1'
#
loop_
_entity.id
_entity.type
_entity.pdbx_description
1 polymer ?
#
loop_
_entity_poly.entity_id
_entity_poly.type
_entity_poly.pdbx_seq_one_letter_code
_entity_poly.pdbx_strand_id
1 'polypeptide(L)' 'WNTHPRVYLDVAATGEARCSYCGTIYRLKAGEHFGGGH' A
#
# COMPACT_ATOMS: atom_id res chain seq x y z
N TRP A 1 -7.05 -5.71 -18.68
CA TRP A 1 -8.22 -6.42 -18.13
C TRP A 1 -7.74 -7.19 -16.91
N ASN A 2 -8.27 -6.86 -15.72
CA ASN A 2 -8.10 -7.52 -14.41
C ASN A 2 -7.01 -8.62 -14.28
N THR A 3 -5.74 -8.25 -14.44
CA THR A 3 -4.60 -9.18 -14.38
C THR A 3 -4.09 -9.42 -12.96
N HIS A 4 -4.75 -8.89 -11.93
CA HIS A 4 -4.42 -9.20 -10.55
C HIS A 4 -5.65 -9.21 -9.63
N PRO A 5 -5.69 -10.10 -8.62
CA PRO A 5 -6.72 -10.08 -7.59
C PRO A 5 -6.57 -8.84 -6.69
N ARG A 6 -7.65 -8.47 -6.00
CA ARG A 6 -7.59 -7.46 -4.93
C ARG A 6 -6.69 -7.99 -3.82
N VAL A 7 -5.67 -7.22 -3.45
CA VAL A 7 -4.71 -7.56 -2.40
C VAL A 7 -4.61 -6.43 -1.39
N TYR A 8 -4.23 -6.77 -0.17
CA TYR A 8 -3.96 -5.81 0.89
C TYR A 8 -2.46 -5.54 0.96
N LEU A 9 -2.10 -4.27 0.98
CA LEU A 9 -0.73 -3.77 1.05
C LEU A 9 -0.54 -3.05 2.38
N ASP A 10 0.42 -3.49 3.18
CA ASP A 10 0.72 -2.85 4.46
C ASP A 10 1.64 -1.64 4.26
N VAL A 11 1.06 -0.57 3.71
CA VAL A 11 1.74 0.72 3.57
C VAL A 11 1.88 1.47 4.90
N ALA A 12 1.17 1.04 5.95
CA ALA A 12 1.15 1.71 7.24
C ALA A 12 2.42 1.43 8.05
N ALA A 13 2.97 0.21 7.96
CA ALA A 13 4.18 -0.18 8.70
C ALA A 13 5.46 0.50 8.17
N THR A 14 5.62 0.62 6.86
CA THR A 14 6.87 1.05 6.20
C THR A 14 6.78 2.38 5.46
N GLY A 15 5.58 2.95 5.32
CA GLY A 15 5.31 4.16 4.54
C GLY A 15 5.16 3.93 3.03
N GLU A 16 5.57 2.76 2.53
CA GLU A 16 5.36 2.35 1.14
C GLU A 16 5.31 0.82 0.99
N ALA A 17 4.55 0.35 0.01
CA ALA A 17 4.43 -1.07 -0.30
C ALA A 17 4.29 -1.29 -1.81
N ARG A 18 4.85 -2.41 -2.30
CA ARG A 18 4.82 -2.79 -3.71
C ARG A 18 3.80 -3.90 -3.94
N CYS A 19 2.96 -3.72 -4.95
CA CYS A 19 2.09 -4.77 -5.46
C CYS A 19 2.92 -5.90 -6.10
N SER A 20 2.81 -7.12 -5.57
CA SER A 20 3.53 -8.31 -6.10
C SER A 20 3.10 -8.73 -7.50
N TYR A 21 1.92 -8.30 -7.96
CA TYR A 21 1.36 -8.68 -9.26
C TYR A 21 1.55 -7.59 -10.31
N CYS A 22 1.18 -6.35 -9.95
CA CYS A 22 1.22 -5.18 -10.80
C CYS A 22 2.58 -4.46 -10.79
N GLY A 23 3.41 -4.69 -9.78
CA GLY A 23 4.69 -3.99 -9.62
C GLY A 23 4.59 -2.52 -9.18
N THR A 24 3.38 -1.96 -9.12
CA THR A 24 3.10 -0.59 -8.68
C THR A 24 3.53 -0.38 -7.23
N ILE A 25 4.22 0.72 -6.96
CA ILE A 25 4.63 1.14 -5.62
C ILE A 25 3.60 2.17 -5.11
N TYR A 26 2.96 1.84 -4.00
CA TYR A 26 2.03 2.71 -3.30
C TYR A 26 2.76 3.33 -2.11
N ARG A 27 2.68 4.66 -1.98
CA ARG A 27 3.37 5.42 -0.94
C ARG A 27 2.36 6.26 -0.18
N LEU A 28 2.53 6.38 1.13
CA LEU A 28 1.77 7.34 1.92
C LEU A 28 2.15 8.76 1.47
N LYS A 29 1.19 9.67 1.56
CA LYS A 29 1.43 11.08 1.26
C LYS A 29 2.41 11.65 2.30
N ALA A 30 3.28 12.57 1.88
CA ALA A 30 4.24 13.18 2.78
C ALA A 30 3.54 13.85 3.96
N GLY A 31 3.93 13.47 5.19
CA GLY A 31 3.32 13.95 6.43
C GLY A 31 2.08 13.17 6.89
N GLU A 32 1.61 12.20 6.11
CA GLU A 32 0.51 11.32 6.48
C GLU A 32 1.07 10.12 7.27
N HIS A 33 0.72 10.03 8.56
CA HIS A 33 1.00 8.85 9.38
C HIS A 33 -0.31 8.10 9.60
N PHE A 34 -0.32 6.80 9.28
CA PHE A 34 -1.49 5.97 9.48
C PHE A 34 -1.67 5.71 10.98
N GLY A 35 -2.43 6.56 11.65
CA GLY A 35 -2.86 6.38 13.03
C GLY A 35 -3.96 5.32 13.08
N GLY A 36 -3.58 4.04 13.19
CA GLY A 36 -4.53 2.96 13.45
C GLY A 36 -5.27 3.23 14.75
N GLY A 37 -6.48 3.77 14.66
CA GLY A 37 -7.37 3.98 15.80
C GLY A 37 -7.75 2.62 16.37
N HIS A 38 -7.36 2.39 17.62
CA HIS A 38 -7.57 1.16 18.37
C HIS A 38 -8.97 1.12 18.98
#